data_AF-A0A1H1YMQ3-F1
#
_entry.id   AF-A0A1H1YMQ3-F1
#
_cell.length_a   1.000
_cell.length_b   1.000
_cell.length_c   1.000
_cell.angle_alpha   90.00
_cell.angle_beta   90.00
_cell.angle_gamma   90.00
#
_symmetry.space_group_name_H-M   'P 1'
#
loop_
_entity.id
_entity.type
_entity.pdbx_description
1 polymer ?
#
loop_
_entity_poly.entity_id
_entity_poly.type
_entity_poly.pdbx_seq_one_letter_code
_entity_poly.pdbx_strand_id
1 'polypeptide(L)'
;MWTGVANTPARGRSSGIPRALRPNAADADRESARKPWVGRSYAHLVLPVPHLDERHRELFDRAVHGQADGDGDDGGEIRAGRGDRTWQVVNAEADAEPGLPVLRRQWRHPGGDSLLLVVLGWYPLVVTVGPESAASIRARRALRRVVDAVRSAGGRTVPDADLSRVLARSRERWERAVALRQVIEERRTWLEARHCRGCGEWSAYGVLHCRGCARRFAPADDAERDERGRIAAEESARAERELAELGSGAGLFADWPPRPEGADRGGGDRGGADRGADR
;
A
#
# COMPACT_ATOMS: atom_id res chain seq x y z
N MET A 1 84.64 15.30 16.27
CA MET A 1 84.81 16.64 16.88
C MET A 1 83.54 17.42 16.58
N TRP A 2 82.97 18.07 17.62
CA TRP A 2 81.66 18.77 17.68
C TRP A 2 80.45 17.83 17.59
N THR A 3 79.48 17.73 18.52
CA THR A 3 79.08 18.36 19.82
C THR A 3 78.19 17.30 20.52
N GLY A 4 78.26 17.04 21.85
CA GLY A 4 77.48 17.71 22.91
C GLY A 4 75.96 17.73 22.64
N VAL A 5 74.99 17.34 23.48
CA VAL A 5 74.89 17.13 24.94
C VAL A 5 73.61 16.30 25.20
N ALA A 6 73.57 15.66 26.37
CA ALA A 6 72.58 14.73 26.91
C ALA A 6 71.10 15.17 26.94
N ASN A 7 70.23 14.15 26.82
CA ASN A 7 68.80 14.17 27.12
C ASN A 7 68.55 14.11 28.64
N THR A 8 67.63 14.93 29.14
CA THR A 8 66.92 14.72 30.42
C THR A 8 65.51 15.34 30.28
N PRO A 9 64.44 14.74 30.84
CA PRO A 9 63.07 14.89 30.32
C PRO A 9 62.28 16.01 31.01
N ALA A 10 61.39 16.65 30.24
CA ALA A 10 60.36 17.53 30.78
C ALA A 10 58.97 16.89 30.60
N ARG A 11 58.27 16.74 31.74
CA ARG A 11 56.86 16.35 31.81
C ARG A 11 55.97 17.52 31.34
N GLY A 12 54.91 17.16 30.62
CA GLY A 12 53.58 17.76 30.79
C GLY A 12 53.16 18.81 29.75
N ARG A 13 52.20 18.43 28.89
CA ARG A 13 50.88 19.08 28.80
C ARG A 13 49.95 18.27 27.89
N SER A 14 48.75 18.04 28.43
CA SER A 14 47.62 17.39 27.78
C SER A 14 47.03 18.29 26.69
N SER A 15 47.18 17.90 25.43
CA SER A 15 46.34 18.40 24.34
C SER A 15 45.09 17.52 24.25
N GLY A 16 43.97 18.07 24.70
CA GLY A 16 42.66 17.43 24.67
C GLY A 16 42.23 17.08 23.25
N ILE A 17 41.78 15.84 23.10
CA ILE A 17 41.01 15.36 21.95
C ILE A 17 39.72 16.21 21.89
N PRO A 18 39.35 16.80 20.75
CA PRO A 18 38.07 17.46 20.61
C PRO A 18 36.97 16.42 20.84
N ARG A 19 36.14 16.69 21.85
CA ARG A 19 34.98 15.89 22.22
C ARG A 19 34.09 15.77 20.99
N ALA A 20 34.08 14.57 20.42
CA ALA A 20 33.23 14.18 19.33
C ALA A 20 31.81 14.70 19.59
N LEU A 21 31.26 15.37 18.57
CA LEU A 21 29.83 15.52 18.34
C LEU A 21 29.22 14.12 18.36
N ARG A 22 28.86 13.65 19.56
CA ARG A 22 27.93 12.55 19.72
C ARG A 22 26.57 13.08 19.27
N PRO A 23 25.95 12.52 18.22
CA PRO A 23 24.54 12.76 18.00
C PRO A 23 23.82 12.24 19.25
N ASN A 24 23.05 13.09 19.92
CA ASN A 24 22.13 12.63 20.93
C ASN A 24 21.16 11.65 20.24
N ALA A 25 21.07 10.42 20.72
CA ALA A 25 20.09 9.44 20.25
C ALA A 25 18.64 9.99 20.34
N ALA A 26 18.41 10.93 21.26
CA ALA A 26 17.13 11.63 21.40
C ALA A 26 16.82 12.66 20.28
N ASP A 27 17.83 13.16 19.55
CA ASP A 27 17.63 14.06 18.40
C ASP A 27 17.43 13.29 17.09
N ALA A 28 18.05 12.11 16.94
CA ALA A 28 17.81 11.20 15.82
C ALA A 28 16.36 10.66 15.80
N ASP A 29 15.78 10.40 16.98
CA ASP A 29 14.38 9.99 17.13
C ASP A 29 13.39 11.13 16.85
N ARG A 30 13.77 12.39 17.10
CA ARG A 30 12.92 13.56 16.82
C ARG A 30 12.98 14.02 15.36
N GLU A 31 14.08 13.78 14.67
CA GLU A 31 14.24 14.13 13.25
C GLU A 31 13.51 13.13 12.34
N SER A 32 13.40 11.88 12.78
CA SER A 32 12.60 10.82 12.12
C SER A 32 11.09 11.12 12.10
N ALA A 33 10.61 12.02 12.95
CA ALA A 33 9.21 12.44 13.03
C ALA A 33 8.88 13.67 12.17
N ARG A 34 9.86 14.28 11.49
CA ARG A 34 9.68 15.55 10.77
C ARG A 34 9.81 15.35 9.25
N LYS A 35 8.65 15.11 8.63
CA LYS A 35 8.39 14.90 7.19
C LYS A 35 8.74 13.49 6.69
N PRO A 36 7.74 12.61 6.45
CA PRO A 36 7.98 11.24 5.98
C PRO A 36 8.61 11.13 4.56
N TRP A 37 9.02 12.23 3.93
CA TRP A 37 9.24 12.35 2.48
C TRP A 37 10.53 13.05 2.05
N VAL A 38 11.40 13.48 2.96
CA VAL A 38 12.58 14.27 2.57
C VAL A 38 13.71 13.35 2.14
N GLY A 39 13.92 13.23 0.82
CA GLY A 39 15.14 12.68 0.23
C GLY A 39 15.04 11.32 -0.46
N ARG A 40 13.89 10.62 -0.38
CA ARG A 40 13.70 9.33 -1.06
C ARG A 40 13.01 9.49 -2.40
N SER A 41 13.52 8.78 -3.40
CA SER A 41 12.92 8.72 -4.73
C SER A 41 11.64 7.89 -4.75
N TYR A 42 11.34 7.07 -3.73
CA TYR A 42 10.21 6.14 -3.76
C TYR A 42 9.35 6.21 -2.48
N ALA A 43 8.19 5.58 -2.55
CA ALA A 43 7.18 5.45 -1.51
C ALA A 43 6.74 3.99 -1.36
N HIS A 44 6.70 3.47 -0.13
CA HIS A 44 5.99 2.23 0.16
C HIS A 44 4.59 2.56 0.68
N LEU A 45 3.58 1.90 0.13
CA LEU A 45 2.18 2.19 0.38
C LEU A 45 1.43 0.90 0.71
N VAL A 46 0.49 0.99 1.64
CA VAL A 46 -0.51 -0.05 1.90
C VAL A 46 -1.88 0.51 1.60
N LEU A 47 -2.63 -0.17 0.74
CA LEU A 47 -4.00 0.18 0.38
C LEU A 47 -4.95 -0.82 1.05
N PRO A 48 -6.08 -0.37 1.62
CA PRO A 48 -7.03 -1.23 2.33
C PRO A 48 -7.89 -2.08 1.38
N VAL A 49 -7.26 -2.68 0.38
CA VAL A 49 -7.87 -3.53 -0.64
C VAL A 49 -7.01 -4.76 -0.89
N PRO A 50 -7.62 -5.88 -1.30
CA PRO A 50 -6.88 -7.12 -1.53
C PRO A 50 -6.09 -7.10 -2.83
N HIS A 51 -6.45 -6.29 -3.83
CA HIS A 51 -5.73 -6.13 -5.09
C HIS A 51 -6.03 -4.79 -5.79
N LEU A 52 -5.26 -4.46 -6.83
CA LEU A 52 -5.52 -3.32 -7.71
C LEU A 52 -6.66 -3.66 -8.67
N ASP A 53 -7.86 -3.19 -8.37
CA ASP A 53 -8.98 -3.18 -9.33
C ASP A 53 -8.93 -1.93 -10.24
N GLU A 54 -9.91 -1.80 -11.13
CA GLU A 54 -10.04 -0.68 -12.05
C GLU A 54 -10.07 0.68 -11.35
N ARG A 55 -10.84 0.81 -10.27
CA ARG A 55 -10.97 2.07 -9.52
C ARG A 55 -9.64 2.49 -8.91
N HIS A 56 -8.85 1.53 -8.42
CA HIS A 56 -7.52 1.82 -7.88
C HIS A 56 -6.54 2.17 -8.99
N ARG A 57 -6.60 1.51 -10.15
CA ARG A 57 -5.81 1.89 -11.33
C ARG A 57 -6.07 3.33 -11.74
N GLU A 58 -7.35 3.71 -11.88
CA GLU A 58 -7.76 5.08 -12.19
C GLU A 58 -7.31 6.09 -11.14
N LEU A 59 -7.26 5.71 -9.86
CA LEU A 59 -6.73 6.56 -8.79
C LEU A 59 -5.26 6.86 -9.01
N PHE A 60 -4.43 5.83 -9.27
CA PHE A 60 -3.00 6.03 -9.54
C PHE A 60 -2.78 6.83 -10.81
N ASP A 61 -3.52 6.54 -11.88
CA ASP A 61 -3.41 7.27 -13.13
C ASP A 61 -3.75 8.74 -12.94
N ARG A 62 -4.90 9.08 -12.36
CA ARG A 62 -5.27 10.48 -12.11
C ARG A 62 -4.23 11.19 -11.25
N ALA A 63 -3.69 10.53 -10.23
CA ALA A 63 -2.67 11.09 -9.38
C ALA A 63 -1.35 11.37 -10.13
N VAL A 64 -0.92 10.46 -11.00
CA VAL A 64 0.30 10.64 -11.82
C VAL A 64 0.13 11.77 -12.83
N HIS A 65 -0.97 11.77 -13.59
CA HIS A 65 -1.26 12.82 -14.58
C HIS A 65 -1.47 14.20 -13.91
N GLY A 66 -1.93 14.20 -12.66
CA GLY A 66 -2.33 15.39 -11.92
C GLY A 66 -3.68 15.93 -12.40
N GLN A 67 -4.46 16.52 -11.50
CA GLN A 67 -5.54 17.40 -11.90
C GLN A 67 -4.92 18.73 -12.37
N ALA A 68 -5.57 19.38 -13.33
CA ALA A 68 -5.25 20.74 -13.71
C ALA A 68 -5.72 21.67 -12.58
N ASP A 69 -5.06 21.58 -11.43
CA ASP A 69 -5.35 22.45 -10.31
C ASP A 69 -4.75 23.82 -10.64
N GLY A 70 -5.63 24.72 -11.06
CA GLY A 70 -5.36 26.15 -11.11
C GLY A 70 -5.24 26.69 -9.69
N ASP A 71 -4.11 26.44 -9.04
CA ASP A 71 -3.66 27.28 -7.93
C ASP A 71 -2.98 28.51 -8.52
N GLY A 72 -3.82 29.51 -8.80
CA GLY A 72 -3.38 30.86 -9.08
C GLY A 72 -2.95 31.55 -7.78
N ASP A 73 -1.64 31.71 -7.61
CA ASP A 73 -1.04 32.84 -6.87
C ASP A 73 0.31 33.19 -7.50
N ASP A 74 0.30 33.35 -8.81
CA ASP A 74 1.31 34.11 -9.55
C ASP A 74 0.54 34.80 -10.67
N GLY A 75 0.50 36.14 -10.64
CA GLY A 75 -0.20 36.99 -11.60
C GLY A 75 0.39 36.95 -13.02
N GLY A 76 0.52 35.77 -13.61
CA GLY A 76 0.87 35.53 -14.99
C GLY A 76 -0.29 34.84 -15.71
N GLU A 77 -0.71 35.42 -16.82
CA GLU A 77 -1.74 34.94 -17.76
C GLU A 77 -2.08 33.44 -17.67
N ILE A 78 -3.37 33.17 -17.48
CA ILE A 78 -3.96 31.83 -17.56
C ILE A 78 -3.76 31.29 -18.98
N ARG A 79 -2.69 30.52 -19.19
CA ARG A 79 -2.59 29.60 -20.33
C ARG A 79 -3.38 28.33 -19.99
N ALA A 80 -4.56 28.20 -20.57
CA ALA A 80 -5.27 26.93 -20.63
C ALA A 80 -4.37 25.87 -21.30
N GLY A 81 -3.91 24.87 -20.53
CA GLY A 81 -3.21 23.70 -21.12
C GLY A 81 -1.94 23.19 -20.44
N ARG A 82 -1.68 23.44 -19.15
CA ARG A 82 -0.49 22.88 -18.46
C ARG A 82 -0.77 22.05 -17.20
N GLY A 83 -1.84 21.26 -17.22
CA GLY A 83 -1.79 19.99 -16.50
C GLY A 83 -0.76 19.09 -17.20
N ASP A 84 0.06 18.37 -16.46
CA ASP A 84 1.07 17.44 -16.98
C ASP A 84 0.38 16.17 -17.55
N ARG A 85 -0.61 16.34 -18.44
CA ARG A 85 -1.38 15.27 -19.14
C ARG A 85 -0.53 14.48 -20.14
N THR A 86 0.78 14.61 -20.02
CA THR A 86 1.82 14.08 -20.88
C THR A 86 2.32 12.73 -20.38
N TRP A 87 2.06 12.35 -19.13
CA TRP A 87 2.35 11.00 -18.66
C TRP A 87 1.54 9.98 -19.45
N GLN A 88 2.20 8.89 -19.86
CA GLN A 88 1.59 7.79 -20.60
C GLN A 88 1.88 6.49 -19.88
N VAL A 89 0.88 5.62 -19.77
CA VAL A 89 1.08 4.25 -19.28
C VAL A 89 1.76 3.46 -20.39
N VAL A 90 2.94 2.90 -20.13
CA VAL A 90 3.78 2.27 -21.17
C VAL A 90 4.04 0.78 -20.98
N ASN A 91 3.89 0.29 -19.75
CA ASN A 91 3.92 -1.15 -19.47
C ASN A 91 2.71 -1.47 -18.61
N ALA A 92 1.70 -1.96 -19.31
CA ALA A 92 0.47 -2.51 -18.78
C ALA A 92 0.43 -4.02 -19.03
N GLU A 93 1.58 -4.67 -19.29
CA GLU A 93 1.65 -6.08 -19.71
C GLU A 93 1.05 -7.06 -18.68
N ALA A 94 0.96 -6.66 -17.40
CA ALA A 94 0.23 -7.39 -16.36
C ALA A 94 -1.17 -6.80 -16.04
N ASP A 95 -1.55 -5.69 -16.68
CA ASP A 95 -2.92 -5.13 -16.67
C ASP A 95 -3.79 -5.72 -17.79
N ALA A 96 -3.19 -6.42 -18.76
CA ALA A 96 -3.82 -6.74 -20.05
C ALA A 96 -4.82 -7.91 -19.99
N GLU A 97 -4.78 -8.77 -18.97
CA GLU A 97 -5.72 -9.87 -18.82
C GLU A 97 -6.79 -9.55 -17.77
N PRO A 98 -8.06 -9.36 -18.17
CA PRO A 98 -9.16 -9.20 -17.24
C PRO A 98 -9.21 -10.35 -16.23
N GLY A 99 -9.10 -10.02 -14.95
CA GLY A 99 -9.13 -10.99 -13.85
C GLY A 99 -7.77 -11.42 -13.31
N LEU A 100 -6.65 -11.04 -13.94
CA LEU A 100 -5.32 -11.23 -13.36
C LEU A 100 -4.90 -10.04 -12.46
N PRO A 101 -4.18 -10.33 -11.36
CA PRO A 101 -3.68 -9.29 -10.47
C PRO A 101 -2.56 -8.46 -11.13
N VAL A 102 -2.67 -7.14 -11.05
CA VAL A 102 -1.62 -6.21 -11.51
C VAL A 102 -0.37 -6.39 -10.65
N LEU A 103 0.73 -6.84 -11.23
CA LEU A 103 2.02 -7.00 -10.53
C LEU A 103 2.90 -5.74 -10.62
N ARG A 104 2.81 -5.04 -11.75
CA ARG A 104 3.66 -3.91 -12.11
C ARG A 104 2.87 -2.95 -12.98
N ARG A 105 3.07 -1.64 -12.79
CA ARG A 105 2.54 -0.59 -13.67
C ARG A 105 3.57 0.52 -13.86
N GLN A 106 3.71 1.04 -15.08
CA GLN A 106 4.71 2.07 -15.40
C GLN A 106 4.10 3.25 -16.17
N TRP A 107 4.46 4.46 -15.74
CA TRP A 107 4.19 5.70 -16.46
C TRP A 107 5.48 6.29 -17.00
N ARG A 108 5.47 6.81 -18.22
CA ARG A 108 6.56 7.58 -18.82
C ARG A 108 6.09 8.96 -19.22
N HIS A 109 6.94 9.93 -18.98
CA HIS A 109 6.78 11.30 -19.42
C HIS A 109 7.66 11.55 -20.67
N PRO A 110 7.18 12.26 -21.71
CA PRO A 110 7.94 12.59 -22.91
C PRO A 110 9.26 13.31 -22.64
N GLY A 111 9.34 14.04 -21.53
CA GLY A 111 10.57 14.67 -21.03
C GLY A 111 11.60 13.71 -20.41
N GLY A 112 11.43 12.39 -20.57
CA GLY A 112 12.38 11.36 -20.15
C GLY A 112 12.22 10.83 -18.72
N ASP A 113 11.21 11.29 -17.97
CA ASP A 113 10.93 10.76 -16.64
C ASP A 113 10.12 9.48 -16.70
N SER A 114 10.26 8.62 -15.70
CA SER A 114 9.37 7.49 -15.50
C SER A 114 8.97 7.34 -14.03
N LEU A 115 7.84 6.69 -13.80
CA LEU A 115 7.39 6.21 -12.51
C LEU A 115 7.00 4.74 -12.66
N LEU A 116 7.36 3.96 -11.66
CA LEU A 116 7.14 2.54 -11.59
C LEU A 116 6.43 2.21 -10.29
N LEU A 117 5.30 1.52 -10.41
CA LEU A 117 4.60 0.85 -9.32
C LEU A 117 4.90 -0.65 -9.39
N VAL A 118 5.23 -1.23 -8.23
CA VAL A 118 5.43 -2.68 -8.05
C VAL A 118 4.62 -3.15 -6.86
N VAL A 119 3.85 -4.22 -7.04
CA VAL A 119 3.17 -4.91 -5.93
C VAL A 119 4.16 -5.80 -5.19
N LEU A 120 4.21 -5.65 -3.87
CA LEU A 120 5.09 -6.42 -2.98
C LEU A 120 4.34 -7.46 -2.15
N GLY A 121 3.02 -7.29 -1.97
CA GLY A 121 2.20 -8.17 -1.14
C GLY A 121 0.71 -7.89 -1.29
N TRP A 122 -0.10 -8.82 -0.81
CA TRP A 122 -1.56 -8.78 -0.89
C TRP A 122 -2.19 -9.00 0.50
N TYR A 123 -3.45 -8.58 0.67
CA TYR A 123 -4.25 -8.71 1.90
C TYR A 123 -3.63 -8.10 3.17
N PRO A 124 -3.48 -6.77 3.25
CA PRO A 124 -3.86 -5.76 2.26
C PRO A 124 -2.80 -5.58 1.16
N LEU A 125 -3.15 -4.89 0.09
CA LEU A 125 -2.26 -4.59 -1.01
C LEU A 125 -1.09 -3.71 -0.52
N VAL A 126 0.14 -4.20 -0.72
CA VAL A 126 1.38 -3.48 -0.44
C VAL A 126 2.06 -3.16 -1.75
N VAL A 127 2.36 -1.89 -2.01
CA VAL A 127 3.02 -1.45 -3.25
C VAL A 127 4.20 -0.54 -2.97
N THR A 128 5.12 -0.48 -3.91
CA THR A 128 6.17 0.55 -3.97
C THR A 128 6.00 1.36 -5.24
N VAL A 129 6.08 2.69 -5.12
CA VAL A 129 6.06 3.61 -6.26
C VAL A 129 7.30 4.49 -6.23
N GLY A 130 8.00 4.63 -7.35
CA GLY A 130 9.14 5.53 -7.49
C GLY A 130 9.62 5.65 -8.93
N PRO A 131 10.53 6.59 -9.24
CA PRO A 131 11.14 6.68 -10.55
C PRO A 131 12.16 5.57 -10.73
N GLU A 132 12.31 5.12 -11.97
CA GLU A 132 13.30 4.09 -12.32
C GLU A 132 14.73 4.67 -12.40
N SER A 133 14.84 6.00 -12.49
CA SER A 133 16.10 6.74 -12.58
C SER A 133 16.15 7.88 -11.56
N ALA A 134 17.19 8.71 -11.63
CA ALA A 134 17.35 9.86 -10.73
C ALA A 134 16.09 10.73 -10.71
N ALA A 135 15.55 10.97 -9.50
CA ALA A 135 14.25 11.59 -9.35
C ALA A 135 14.26 13.07 -9.72
N SER A 136 13.77 13.39 -10.91
CA SER A 136 13.53 14.79 -11.31
C SER A 136 12.49 15.46 -10.40
N ILE A 137 12.40 16.79 -10.47
CA ILE A 137 11.35 17.53 -9.75
C ILE A 137 9.95 17.07 -10.19
N ARG A 138 9.78 16.74 -11.47
CA ARG A 138 8.50 16.28 -12.03
C ARG A 138 8.10 14.92 -11.46
N ALA A 139 9.02 13.94 -11.48
CA ALA A 139 8.78 12.62 -10.89
C ALA A 139 8.46 12.71 -9.39
N ARG A 140 9.17 13.57 -8.64
CA ARG A 140 8.90 13.81 -7.22
C ARG A 140 7.51 14.42 -6.97
N ARG A 141 7.05 15.34 -7.82
CA ARG A 141 5.70 15.92 -7.73
C ARG A 141 4.62 14.89 -8.02
N ALA A 142 4.79 14.08 -9.07
CA ALA A 142 3.87 13.01 -9.40
C ALA A 142 3.80 11.95 -8.29
N LEU A 143 4.94 11.54 -7.73
CA LEU A 143 4.99 10.65 -6.58
C LEU A 143 4.24 11.22 -5.36
N ARG A 144 4.42 12.51 -5.06
CA ARG A 144 3.70 13.16 -3.96
C ARG A 144 2.18 13.10 -4.16
N ARG A 145 1.69 13.39 -5.37
CA ARG A 145 0.26 13.28 -5.68
C ARG A 145 -0.26 11.85 -5.52
N VAL A 146 0.52 10.84 -5.92
CA VAL A 146 0.18 9.42 -5.71
C VAL A 146 0.01 9.12 -4.23
N VAL A 147 0.97 9.55 -3.41
CA VAL A 147 0.92 9.39 -1.96
C VAL A 147 -0.33 10.04 -1.36
N ASP A 148 -0.60 11.30 -1.75
CA ASP A 148 -1.73 12.06 -1.22
C ASP A 148 -3.07 11.43 -1.65
N ALA A 149 -3.17 10.94 -2.89
CA ALA A 149 -4.33 10.22 -3.39
C ALA A 149 -4.55 8.90 -2.63
N VAL A 150 -3.50 8.12 -2.39
CA VAL A 150 -3.59 6.88 -1.62
C VAL A 150 -4.01 7.15 -0.17
N ARG A 151 -3.43 8.17 0.47
CA ARG A 151 -3.82 8.57 1.83
C ARG A 151 -5.29 9.00 1.88
N SER A 152 -5.75 9.74 0.87
CA SER A 152 -7.15 10.17 0.75
C SER A 152 -8.11 9.00 0.55
N ALA A 153 -7.65 7.92 -0.07
CA ALA A 153 -8.39 6.65 -0.21
C ALA A 153 -8.27 5.71 1.01
N GLY A 154 -7.74 6.19 2.14
CA GLY A 154 -7.59 5.40 3.38
C GLY A 154 -6.35 4.52 3.44
N GLY A 155 -5.46 4.62 2.44
CA GLY A 155 -4.16 3.97 2.45
C GLY A 155 -3.15 4.62 3.40
N ARG A 156 -2.04 3.92 3.62
CA ARG A 156 -0.96 4.32 4.53
C ARG A 156 0.39 4.23 3.87
N THR A 157 1.34 4.97 4.43
CA THR A 157 2.73 4.98 3.97
C THR A 157 3.57 4.16 4.95
N VAL A 158 4.46 3.34 4.42
CA VAL A 158 5.30 2.44 5.23
C VAL A 158 6.74 2.94 5.21
N PRO A 159 7.35 3.20 6.37
CA PRO A 159 8.78 3.46 6.45
C PRO A 159 9.59 2.21 6.06
N ASP A 160 10.73 2.37 5.39
CA ASP A 160 11.61 1.24 5.00
C ASP A 160 11.96 0.32 6.18
N ALA A 161 12.14 0.90 7.37
CA ALA A 161 12.46 0.16 8.59
C ALA A 161 11.35 -0.83 8.99
N ASP A 162 10.10 -0.53 8.64
CA ASP A 162 8.96 -1.40 8.93
C ASP A 162 8.55 -2.29 7.74
N LEU A 163 9.11 -2.07 6.54
CA LEU A 163 8.66 -2.75 5.33
C LEU A 163 8.77 -4.27 5.47
N SER A 164 9.90 -4.79 5.97
CA SER A 164 10.11 -6.22 6.16
C SER A 164 9.04 -6.85 7.07
N ARG A 165 8.70 -6.17 8.17
CA ARG A 165 7.63 -6.58 9.10
C ARG A 165 6.26 -6.58 8.42
N VAL A 166 5.96 -5.55 7.63
CA VAL A 166 4.69 -5.46 6.88
C VAL A 166 4.59 -6.58 5.85
N LEU A 167 5.66 -6.87 5.11
CA LEU A 167 5.67 -7.94 4.10
C LEU A 167 5.54 -9.33 4.74
N ALA A 168 6.19 -9.58 5.87
CA ALA A 168 6.02 -10.84 6.61
C ALA A 168 4.56 -11.06 7.05
N ARG A 169 3.94 -10.04 7.66
CA ARG A 169 2.52 -10.10 8.04
C ARG A 169 1.60 -10.24 6.83
N SER A 170 1.91 -9.58 5.71
CA SER A 170 1.11 -9.67 4.48
C SER A 170 1.18 -11.07 3.87
N ARG A 171 2.33 -11.74 3.96
CA ARG A 171 2.48 -13.14 3.53
C ARG A 171 1.59 -14.08 4.35
N GLU A 172 1.62 -14.00 5.68
CA GLU A 172 0.77 -14.82 6.56
C GLU A 172 -0.72 -14.61 6.25
N ARG A 173 -1.11 -13.35 6.04
CA ARG A 173 -2.48 -12.98 5.67
C ARG A 173 -2.88 -13.50 4.29
N TRP A 174 -1.97 -13.50 3.33
CA TRP A 174 -2.19 -14.10 2.01
C TRP A 174 -2.39 -15.62 2.12
N GLU A 175 -1.55 -16.33 2.86
CA GLU A 175 -1.70 -17.77 3.10
C GLU A 175 -3.07 -18.09 3.73
N ARG A 176 -3.51 -17.26 4.69
CA ARG A 176 -4.85 -17.36 5.28
C ARG A 176 -5.95 -17.09 4.25
N ALA A 177 -5.79 -16.08 3.39
CA ALA A 177 -6.76 -15.74 2.35
C ALA A 177 -6.91 -16.87 1.32
N VAL A 178 -5.81 -17.55 0.95
CA VAL A 178 -5.85 -18.72 0.07
C VAL A 178 -6.68 -19.85 0.71
N ALA A 179 -6.46 -20.15 1.99
CA ALA A 179 -7.22 -21.17 2.70
C ALA A 179 -8.73 -20.83 2.76
N LEU A 180 -9.09 -19.57 3.02
CA LEU A 180 -10.49 -19.13 3.04
C LEU A 180 -11.16 -19.23 1.65
N ARG A 181 -10.42 -18.93 0.58
CA ARG A 181 -10.92 -19.11 -0.79
C ARG A 181 -11.16 -20.57 -1.13
N GLN A 182 -10.30 -21.48 -0.66
CA GLN A 182 -10.52 -22.92 -0.80
C GLN A 182 -11.80 -23.36 -0.09
N VAL A 183 -12.05 -22.88 1.13
CA VAL A 183 -13.30 -23.16 1.86
C VAL A 183 -14.52 -22.72 1.03
N ILE A 184 -14.52 -21.49 0.50
CA ILE A 184 -15.63 -20.97 -0.32
C ILE A 184 -15.87 -21.86 -1.55
N GLU A 185 -14.81 -22.23 -2.26
CA GLU A 185 -14.91 -23.07 -3.47
C GLU A 185 -15.41 -24.48 -3.15
N GLU A 186 -14.93 -25.09 -2.05
CA GLU A 186 -15.42 -26.40 -1.59
C GLU A 186 -16.90 -26.35 -1.20
N ARG A 187 -17.34 -25.26 -0.56
CA ARG A 187 -18.74 -25.08 -0.14
C ARG A 187 -19.67 -24.75 -1.29
N ARG A 188 -19.17 -24.13 -2.36
CA ARG A 188 -19.92 -23.85 -3.59
C ARG A 188 -20.62 -25.09 -4.14
N THR A 189 -19.94 -26.23 -4.14
CA THR A 189 -20.53 -27.51 -4.62
C THR A 189 -21.76 -27.92 -3.81
N TRP A 190 -21.74 -27.72 -2.49
CA TRP A 190 -22.90 -28.02 -1.62
C TRP A 190 -24.09 -27.07 -1.84
N LEU A 191 -23.84 -25.88 -2.40
CA LEU A 191 -24.87 -24.88 -2.70
C LEU A 191 -25.47 -25.10 -4.11
N GLU A 192 -24.66 -25.54 -5.07
CA GLU A 192 -25.04 -25.66 -6.48
C GLU A 192 -25.49 -27.07 -6.88
N ALA A 193 -25.23 -28.08 -6.05
CA ALA A 193 -25.51 -29.47 -6.34
C ALA A 193 -26.04 -30.24 -5.13
N ARG A 194 -26.62 -31.41 -5.39
CA ARG A 194 -27.08 -32.35 -4.35
C ARG A 194 -26.28 -33.64 -4.42
N HIS A 195 -25.84 -34.13 -3.27
CA HIS A 195 -25.04 -35.35 -3.12
C HIS A 195 -25.92 -36.57 -2.88
N CYS A 196 -25.69 -37.68 -3.59
CA CYS A 196 -26.42 -38.93 -3.38
C CYS A 196 -25.72 -39.83 -2.36
N ARG A 197 -26.35 -40.10 -1.21
CA ARG A 197 -25.82 -41.05 -0.22
C ARG A 197 -25.67 -42.49 -0.72
N GLY A 198 -26.47 -42.90 -1.71
CA GLY A 198 -26.46 -44.28 -2.21
C GLY A 198 -25.23 -44.62 -3.04
N CYS A 199 -24.75 -43.68 -3.87
CA CYS A 199 -23.62 -43.92 -4.78
C CYS A 199 -22.51 -42.86 -4.73
N GLY A 200 -22.62 -41.83 -3.88
CA GLY A 200 -21.64 -40.74 -3.76
C GLY A 200 -21.67 -39.69 -4.87
N GLU A 201 -22.52 -39.86 -5.89
CA GLU A 201 -22.55 -38.96 -7.05
C GLU A 201 -23.26 -37.64 -6.79
N TRP A 202 -22.75 -36.59 -7.43
CA TRP A 202 -23.31 -35.24 -7.41
C TRP A 202 -24.32 -35.06 -8.54
N SER A 203 -25.50 -34.53 -8.24
CA SER A 203 -26.53 -34.22 -9.24
C SER A 203 -26.88 -32.73 -9.18
N ALA A 204 -27.35 -32.17 -10.30
CA ALA A 204 -27.77 -30.77 -10.33
C ALA A 204 -28.85 -30.48 -9.28
N TYR A 205 -28.84 -29.28 -8.69
CA TYR A 205 -29.63 -28.96 -7.49
C TYR A 205 -31.12 -29.35 -7.55
N GLY A 206 -31.79 -29.02 -8.67
CA GLY A 206 -33.25 -29.18 -8.83
C GLY A 206 -33.72 -30.54 -9.35
N VAL A 207 -32.83 -31.53 -9.53
CA VAL A 207 -33.21 -32.82 -10.11
C VAL A 207 -33.84 -33.77 -9.10
N LEU A 208 -34.79 -34.58 -9.57
CA LEU A 208 -35.53 -35.55 -8.76
C LEU A 208 -34.86 -36.93 -8.69
N HIS A 209 -33.90 -37.22 -9.58
CA HIS A 209 -33.22 -38.52 -9.67
C HIS A 209 -31.70 -38.33 -9.66
N CYS A 210 -30.98 -39.21 -8.99
CA CYS A 210 -29.52 -39.21 -8.99
C CYS A 210 -28.98 -39.54 -10.39
N ARG A 211 -28.00 -38.76 -10.88
CA ARG A 211 -27.35 -39.02 -12.17
C ARG A 211 -26.62 -40.37 -12.24
N GLY A 212 -26.14 -40.88 -11.11
CA GLY A 212 -25.29 -42.07 -11.05
C GLY A 212 -26.06 -43.37 -10.90
N CYS A 213 -26.97 -43.43 -9.92
CA CYS A 213 -27.72 -44.66 -9.62
C CYS A 213 -29.21 -44.59 -9.98
N ALA A 214 -29.67 -43.51 -10.61
CA ALA A 214 -31.08 -43.26 -10.95
C ALA A 214 -32.08 -43.30 -9.78
N ARG A 215 -31.61 -43.47 -8.53
CA ARG A 215 -32.45 -43.43 -7.34
C ARG A 215 -33.19 -42.09 -7.27
N ARG A 216 -34.50 -42.15 -7.06
CA ARG A 216 -35.31 -40.97 -6.76
C ARG A 216 -34.93 -40.43 -5.39
N PHE A 217 -34.73 -39.11 -5.31
CA PHE A 217 -34.52 -38.44 -4.04
C PHE A 217 -35.83 -38.38 -3.25
N ALA A 218 -35.77 -38.73 -1.97
CA ALA A 218 -36.87 -38.70 -1.03
C ALA A 218 -36.88 -37.38 -0.24
N PRO A 219 -37.99 -37.03 0.43
CA PRO A 219 -38.05 -35.83 1.28
C PRO A 219 -36.95 -35.76 2.35
N ALA A 220 -36.48 -36.91 2.85
CA ALA A 220 -35.36 -36.96 3.78
C ALA A 220 -34.02 -36.54 3.13
N ASP A 221 -33.81 -36.83 1.85
CA ASP A 221 -32.64 -36.37 1.09
C ASP A 221 -32.70 -34.85 0.84
N ASP A 222 -33.90 -34.30 0.65
CA ASP A 222 -34.11 -32.86 0.48
C ASP A 222 -33.85 -32.11 1.79
N ALA A 223 -34.37 -32.62 2.92
CA ALA A 223 -34.13 -32.03 4.23
C ALA A 223 -32.64 -32.03 4.61
N GLU A 224 -31.92 -33.12 4.33
CA GLU A 224 -30.47 -33.16 4.52
C GLU A 224 -29.74 -32.18 3.60
N ARG A 225 -30.12 -32.12 2.31
CA ARG A 225 -29.53 -31.17 1.36
C ARG A 225 -29.68 -29.75 1.90
N ASP A 226 -30.87 -29.39 2.35
CA ASP A 226 -31.18 -28.04 2.82
C ASP A 226 -30.36 -27.70 4.08
N GLU A 227 -30.23 -28.65 5.01
CA GLU A 227 -29.40 -28.46 6.19
C GLU A 227 -27.91 -28.30 5.84
N ARG A 228 -27.37 -29.15 4.95
CA ARG A 228 -25.98 -29.01 4.48
C ARG A 228 -25.77 -27.71 3.70
N GLY A 229 -26.76 -27.30 2.90
CA GLY A 229 -26.76 -26.03 2.17
C GLY A 229 -26.75 -24.83 3.11
N ARG A 230 -27.53 -24.88 4.20
CA ARG A 230 -27.52 -23.86 5.26
C ARG A 230 -26.15 -23.76 5.92
N ILE A 231 -25.56 -24.87 6.34
CA ILE A 231 -24.21 -24.91 6.93
C ILE A 231 -23.16 -24.36 5.93
N ALA A 232 -23.21 -24.81 4.67
CA ALA A 232 -22.29 -24.34 3.64
C ALA A 232 -22.42 -22.84 3.38
N ALA A 233 -23.64 -22.30 3.37
CA ALA A 233 -23.89 -20.86 3.21
C ALA A 233 -23.35 -20.06 4.40
N GLU A 234 -23.56 -20.53 5.63
CA GLU A 234 -23.04 -19.89 6.84
C GLU A 234 -21.50 -19.88 6.85
N GLU A 235 -20.87 -21.00 6.49
CA GLU A 235 -19.40 -21.12 6.40
C GLU A 235 -18.81 -20.25 5.29
N SER A 236 -19.41 -20.23 4.09
CA SER A 236 -19.00 -19.35 3.00
C SER A 236 -19.11 -17.88 3.40
N ALA A 237 -20.24 -17.47 3.98
CA ALA A 237 -20.45 -16.09 4.41
C ALA A 237 -19.46 -15.68 5.51
N ARG A 238 -19.09 -16.60 6.42
CA ARG A 238 -18.05 -16.36 7.42
C ARG A 238 -16.68 -16.17 6.76
N ALA A 239 -16.31 -17.05 5.82
CA ALA A 239 -15.04 -16.97 5.11
C ALA A 239 -14.93 -15.68 4.27
N GLU A 240 -16.02 -15.23 3.63
CA GLU A 240 -16.08 -13.97 2.90
C GLU A 240 -15.86 -12.75 3.79
N ARG A 241 -16.47 -12.72 4.99
CA ARG A 241 -16.24 -11.64 5.97
C ARG A 241 -14.78 -11.60 6.41
N GLU A 242 -14.19 -12.76 6.72
CA GLU A 242 -12.79 -12.85 7.12
C GLU A 242 -11.84 -12.42 5.97
N LEU A 243 -12.14 -12.77 4.72
CA LEU A 243 -11.41 -12.30 3.54
C LEU A 243 -11.48 -10.77 3.39
N ALA A 244 -12.65 -10.16 3.62
CA ALA A 244 -12.83 -8.72 3.56
C ALA A 244 -12.03 -8.01 4.68
N GLU A 245 -12.03 -8.54 5.90
CA GLU A 245 -11.21 -8.05 7.01
C GLU A 245 -9.72 -8.14 6.68
N LEU A 246 -9.27 -9.26 6.11
CA LEU A 246 -7.89 -9.43 5.65
C LEU A 246 -7.50 -8.37 4.62
N GLY A 247 -8.36 -8.17 3.61
CA GLY A 247 -8.17 -7.20 2.53
C GLY A 247 -8.14 -5.74 3.00
N SER A 248 -8.95 -5.39 4.00
CA SER A 248 -9.00 -4.03 4.56
C SER A 248 -7.74 -3.62 5.33
N GLY A 249 -6.88 -4.58 5.67
CA GLY A 249 -5.72 -4.34 6.54
C GLY A 249 -6.06 -4.20 8.02
N ALA A 250 -7.27 -4.57 8.44
CA ALA A 250 -7.67 -4.60 9.84
C ALA A 250 -6.65 -5.41 10.68
N GLY A 251 -6.21 -4.82 11.79
CA GLY A 251 -5.21 -5.40 12.69
C GLY A 251 -3.75 -5.32 12.22
N LEU A 252 -3.46 -5.00 10.95
CA LEU A 252 -2.08 -4.98 10.43
C LEU A 252 -1.19 -3.97 11.17
N PHE A 253 -1.79 -2.84 11.56
CA PHE A 253 -1.13 -1.71 12.20
C PHE A 253 -1.61 -1.43 13.62
N ALA A 254 -2.26 -2.40 14.27
CA ALA A 254 -2.80 -2.21 15.62
C ALA A 254 -1.72 -1.78 16.64
N ASP A 255 -0.49 -2.26 16.46
CA ASP A 255 0.65 -1.98 17.35
C ASP A 255 1.53 -0.82 16.87
N TRP A 256 1.16 -0.12 15.79
CA TRP A 256 1.91 1.04 15.34
C TRP A 256 1.53 2.28 16.14
N PRO A 257 2.49 3.18 16.41
CA PRO A 257 2.19 4.41 17.13
C PRO A 257 1.06 5.17 16.42
N PRO A 258 0.11 5.74 17.19
CA PRO A 258 -0.97 6.52 16.61
C PRO A 258 -0.38 7.67 15.79
N ARG A 259 -1.05 8.00 14.68
CA ARG A 259 -0.66 9.09 13.79
C ARG A 259 -0.58 10.38 14.63
N PRO A 260 0.51 11.17 14.55
CA PRO A 260 0.53 12.47 15.19
C PRO A 260 -0.59 13.33 14.59
N GLU A 261 -1.57 13.68 15.42
CA GLU A 261 -2.62 14.64 15.05
C GLU A 261 -1.94 15.97 14.74
N GLY A 262 -2.13 16.50 13.52
CA GLY A 262 -1.61 17.82 13.13
C GLY A 262 -0.78 17.90 11.85
N ALA A 263 -0.51 16.79 11.15
CA ALA A 263 0.18 16.84 9.85
C ALA A 263 -0.69 17.39 8.69
N ASP A 264 -1.99 17.61 8.93
CA ASP A 264 -2.96 18.06 7.91
C ASP A 264 -3.38 19.55 8.07
N ARG A 265 -2.74 20.32 8.97
CA ARG A 265 -2.91 21.79 8.97
C ARG A 265 -1.77 22.44 8.20
N GLY A 266 -2.07 22.74 6.93
CA GLY A 266 -1.27 23.60 6.08
C GLY A 266 -0.92 24.90 6.82
N GLY A 267 0.33 25.32 6.64
CA GLY A 267 0.80 26.62 7.06
C GLY A 267 -0.04 27.69 6.40
N GLY A 268 -0.81 28.39 7.22
CA GLY A 268 -1.70 29.46 6.81
C GLY A 268 -1.98 30.35 7.99
N ASP A 269 -0.93 30.85 8.65
CA ASP A 269 -1.01 32.14 9.31
C ASP A 269 0.38 32.78 9.45
N ARG A 270 0.71 33.59 8.45
CA ARG A 270 1.72 34.65 8.52
C ARG A 270 1.14 35.90 7.87
N GLY A 271 0.13 36.49 8.51
CA GLY A 271 -0.16 37.91 8.38
C GLY A 271 -0.15 38.48 9.80
N GLY A 272 0.50 39.58 10.13
CA GLY A 272 1.23 40.60 9.39
C GLY A 272 1.61 41.60 10.48
N ALA A 273 2.89 41.94 10.59
CA ALA A 273 3.34 42.95 11.52
C ALA A 273 2.78 44.30 11.08
N ASP A 274 1.85 44.84 11.87
CA ASP A 274 1.37 46.21 11.76
C ASP A 274 2.51 47.16 12.19
N ARG A 275 3.14 47.79 11.20
CA ARG A 275 3.97 48.98 11.40
C ARG A 275 3.20 50.19 10.86
N GLY A 276 2.25 50.66 11.64
CA GLY A 276 1.76 52.04 11.56
C GLY A 276 2.81 52.98 12.13
N ALA A 277 3.48 53.71 11.25
CA ALA A 277 4.13 54.97 11.60
C ALA A 277 3.04 56.03 11.75
N ASP A 278 2.97 56.69 12.91
CA ASP A 278 2.59 58.09 13.00
C ASP A 278 2.91 58.67 14.40
N ARG A 279 3.54 59.86 14.36
CA ARG A 279 4.00 60.77 15.42
C ARG A 279 5.39 60.53 16.02
#